data_AF-A0A158QHJ8-F1
#
_entry.id   AF-A0A158QHJ8-F1
#
_cell.length_a   1.000
_cell.length_b   1.000
_cell.length_c   1.000
_cell.angle_alpha   90.00
_cell.angle_beta   90.00
_cell.angle_gamma   90.00
#
_symmetry.space_group_name_H-M   'P 1'
#
loop_
_entity.id
_entity.type
_entity.pdbx_description
1 polymer ?
#
loop_
_entity_poly.entity_id
_entity_poly.type
_entity_poly.pdbx_seq_one_letter_code
_entity_poly.pdbx_strand_id
1 'polypeptide(L)'
;MRNQRARISLDEKAFMSLYARYINLNANESINWSQVQPPDERYIKNYEDLCRPVEKNILSALSQLVILKFNGNTGTSMNFDGTKSLIKVKNDKSFLEISLQQIEQLNTMYNCEMPFVLMNSFKTDQDTEEFLKTIPKTRTQLFTFQQNRFPRLSEETGLIIPDSYQISGSRDPKWYVPGDGDVFRCLNESAILCWLEEQEKSEGTRIDFLMEVVDRKPEDKKEGTLVLYNGSLKLLDLSQISEEHAKDVVYSEQFKIINTNSMWINIKALQNLLNTRLLEMDLIVGKKIMKDGTKTIQLEEYAASAIRCFEKAMGK
;
A
#
# COMPACT_ATOMS: atom_id res chain seq x y z
N MET A 1 12.18 24.02 3.78
CA MET A 1 10.94 24.29 3.03
C MET A 1 10.64 23.08 2.16
N ARG A 2 9.80 22.14 2.61
CA ARG A 2 9.33 21.02 1.77
C ARG A 2 8.12 21.50 0.95
N ASN A 3 8.11 21.16 -0.33
CA ASN A 3 7.19 21.70 -1.34
C ASN A 3 5.73 21.36 -1.01
N GLN A 4 4.87 22.38 -1.04
CA GLN A 4 3.43 22.19 -1.13
C GLN A 4 3.16 21.42 -2.43
N ARG A 5 2.43 20.30 -2.37
CA ARG A 5 2.20 19.44 -3.53
C ARG A 5 1.56 20.27 -4.66
N ALA A 6 2.11 20.14 -5.86
CA ALA A 6 1.62 20.86 -7.03
C ALA A 6 0.13 20.56 -7.27
N ARG A 7 -0.56 21.47 -7.97
CA ARG A 7 -1.99 21.35 -8.34
C ARG A 7 -2.31 20.07 -9.16
N ILE A 8 -1.28 19.39 -9.65
CA ILE A 8 -1.34 18.14 -10.39
C ILE A 8 -0.68 17.05 -9.55
N SER A 9 -1.40 15.96 -9.28
CA SER A 9 -0.91 14.77 -8.59
C SER A 9 -0.04 13.89 -9.49
N LEU A 10 1.05 14.44 -10.01
CA LEU A 10 2.03 13.73 -10.84
C LEU A 10 3.44 14.05 -10.36
N ASP A 11 4.16 13.01 -9.93
CA ASP A 11 5.62 13.07 -9.76
C ASP A 11 6.31 12.48 -10.99
N GLU A 12 6.80 13.37 -11.86
CA GLU A 12 7.52 13.00 -13.08
C GLU A 12 8.82 12.23 -12.78
N LYS A 13 9.51 12.57 -11.69
CA LYS A 13 10.78 11.90 -11.33
C LYS A 13 10.50 10.47 -10.90
N ALA A 14 9.46 10.25 -10.12
CA ALA A 14 9.02 8.90 -9.76
C ALA A 14 8.63 8.09 -10.99
N PHE A 15 7.82 8.65 -11.91
CA PHE A 15 7.45 7.96 -13.14
C PHE A 15 8.67 7.59 -13.99
N MET A 16 9.59 8.54 -14.21
CA MET A 16 10.81 8.29 -14.99
C MET A 16 11.73 7.26 -14.33
N SER A 17 11.76 7.19 -13.00
CA SER A 17 12.48 6.15 -12.26
C SER A 17 11.90 4.76 -12.52
N LEU A 18 10.57 4.61 -12.45
CA LEU A 18 9.90 3.34 -12.78
C LEU A 18 10.11 2.97 -14.25
N TYR A 19 10.01 3.94 -15.16
CA TYR A 19 10.24 3.73 -16.57
C TYR A 19 11.68 3.29 -16.87
N ALA A 20 12.68 3.92 -16.24
CA ALA A 20 14.07 3.51 -16.37
C ALA A 20 14.29 2.07 -15.88
N ARG A 21 13.65 1.68 -14.77
CA ARG A 21 13.69 0.29 -14.27
C ARG A 21 13.02 -0.68 -15.25
N TYR A 22 11.89 -0.28 -15.84
CA TYR A 22 11.19 -1.05 -16.86
C TYR A 22 12.04 -1.29 -18.12
N ILE A 23 12.76 -0.28 -18.61
CA ILE A 23 13.64 -0.43 -19.78
C ILE A 23 14.85 -1.32 -19.48
N ASN A 24 15.35 -1.27 -18.24
CA ASN A 24 16.48 -2.09 -17.79
C ASN A 24 16.07 -3.47 -17.25
N LEU A 25 14.79 -3.83 -17.32
CA LEU A 25 14.34 -5.17 -16.94
C LEU A 25 14.92 -6.17 -17.95
N ASN A 26 15.87 -6.98 -17.48
CA ASN A 26 16.32 -8.14 -18.25
C ASN A 26 15.14 -9.10 -18.42
N ALA A 27 15.02 -9.74 -19.58
CA ALA A 27 13.97 -10.72 -19.87
C ALA A 27 14.05 -12.00 -19.01
N ASN A 28 15.04 -12.11 -18.13
CA ASN A 28 15.19 -13.20 -17.16
C ASN A 28 14.54 -12.83 -15.84
N GLU A 29 13.95 -13.81 -15.15
CA GLU A 29 13.41 -13.63 -13.81
C GLU A 29 14.46 -12.98 -12.89
N SER A 30 14.07 -11.89 -12.22
CA SER A 30 14.97 -11.08 -11.39
C SER A 30 15.40 -11.78 -10.09
N ILE A 31 14.86 -12.96 -9.81
CA ILE A 31 15.10 -13.71 -8.57
C ILE A 31 15.90 -14.97 -8.86
N ASN A 32 16.95 -15.19 -8.07
CA ASN A 32 17.66 -16.46 -8.08
C ASN A 32 16.95 -17.45 -7.14
N TRP A 33 16.20 -18.40 -7.70
CA TRP A 33 15.43 -19.40 -6.93
C TRP A 33 16.26 -20.24 -5.97
N SER A 34 17.54 -20.45 -6.24
CA SER A 34 18.44 -21.16 -5.31
C SER A 34 18.67 -20.42 -3.98
N GLN A 35 18.36 -19.12 -3.93
CA GLN A 35 18.48 -18.27 -2.73
C GLN A 35 17.14 -18.06 -2.01
N VAL A 36 16.03 -18.55 -2.57
CA VAL A 36 14.71 -18.41 -1.97
C VAL A 36 14.55 -19.48 -0.89
N GLN A 37 14.31 -19.03 0.34
CA GLN A 37 14.13 -19.91 1.50
C GLN A 37 12.83 -19.58 2.22
N PRO A 38 12.17 -20.57 2.86
CA PRO A 38 11.07 -20.29 3.75
C PRO A 38 11.56 -19.46 4.94
N PRO A 39 10.77 -18.46 5.41
CA PRO A 39 11.13 -17.71 6.59
C PRO A 39 11.00 -18.60 7.85
N ASP A 40 11.95 -18.50 8.77
CA ASP A 40 11.93 -19.24 10.02
C ASP A 40 11.20 -18.48 11.16
N GLU A 41 11.07 -19.11 12.32
CA GLU A 41 10.38 -18.56 13.50
C GLU A 41 10.99 -17.27 14.07
N ARG A 42 12.20 -16.86 13.61
CA ARG A 42 12.78 -15.56 13.96
C ARG A 42 12.09 -14.43 13.21
N TYR A 43 11.58 -14.72 12.01
CA TYR A 43 10.93 -13.75 11.13
C TYR A 43 9.41 -13.80 11.21
N ILE A 44 8.82 -14.97 11.47
CA ILE A 44 7.37 -15.16 11.59
C ILE A 44 7.00 -15.50 13.03
N LYS A 45 6.08 -14.73 13.64
CA LYS A 45 5.56 -14.98 14.99
C LYS A 45 4.07 -15.32 14.94
N ASN A 46 3.62 -16.31 15.71
CA ASN A 46 2.20 -16.62 15.76
C ASN A 46 1.45 -15.55 16.56
N TYR A 47 0.23 -15.24 16.12
CA TYR A 47 -0.65 -14.34 16.87
C TYR A 47 -0.95 -14.83 18.28
N GLU A 48 -1.10 -16.14 18.46
CA GLU A 48 -1.47 -16.78 19.73
C GLU A 48 -0.39 -16.63 20.81
N ASP A 49 0.86 -16.38 20.40
CA ASP A 49 1.99 -16.16 21.32
C ASP A 49 2.01 -14.74 21.89
N LEU A 50 1.15 -13.83 21.39
CA LEU A 50 1.10 -12.45 21.85
C LEU A 50 0.33 -12.31 23.17
N CYS A 51 1.00 -11.75 24.17
CA CYS A 51 0.36 -11.42 25.44
C CYS A 51 -0.58 -10.22 25.29
N ARG A 52 -1.76 -10.30 25.91
CA ARG A 52 -2.66 -9.16 26.02
C ARG A 52 -2.00 -8.05 26.85
N PRO A 53 -1.86 -6.83 26.31
CA PRO A 53 -1.24 -5.72 27.03
C PRO A 53 -2.13 -5.24 28.19
N VAL A 54 -1.49 -4.71 29.23
CA VAL A 54 -2.18 -3.99 30.31
C VAL A 54 -2.69 -2.64 29.80
N GLU A 55 -3.77 -2.13 30.40
CA GLU A 55 -4.49 -0.92 29.96
C GLU A 55 -3.58 0.31 29.79
N LYS A 56 -2.62 0.51 30.71
CA LYS A 56 -1.62 1.59 30.62
C LYS A 56 -0.81 1.52 29.32
N ASN A 57 -0.42 0.32 28.89
CA ASN A 57 0.35 0.12 27.67
C ASN A 57 -0.53 0.32 26.42
N ILE A 58 -1.82 -0.02 26.50
CA ILE A 58 -2.79 0.24 25.42
C ILE A 58 -2.90 1.75 25.18
N LEU A 59 -3.13 2.54 26.23
CA LEU A 59 -3.22 4.01 26.13
C LEU A 59 -1.95 4.63 25.54
N SER A 60 -0.78 4.16 26.00
CA SER A 60 0.50 4.61 25.48
C SER A 60 0.70 4.24 24.01
N ALA A 61 0.26 3.05 23.58
CA ALA A 61 0.40 2.61 22.19
C ALA A 61 -0.57 3.34 21.25
N LEU A 62 -1.84 3.47 21.65
CA LEU A 62 -2.86 4.16 20.86
C LEU A 62 -2.54 5.65 20.66
N SER A 63 -1.92 6.31 21.65
CA SER A 63 -1.51 7.72 21.49
C SER A 63 -0.37 7.93 20.48
N GLN A 64 0.30 6.86 20.04
CA GLN A 64 1.37 6.88 19.05
C GLN A 64 0.94 6.27 17.70
N LEU A 65 -0.28 5.72 17.63
CA LEU A 65 -0.77 4.99 16.46
C LEU A 65 -1.49 5.94 15.50
N VAL A 66 -1.15 5.79 14.21
CA VAL A 66 -1.90 6.41 13.11
C VAL A 66 -2.41 5.32 12.20
N ILE A 67 -3.68 5.44 11.81
CA ILE A 67 -4.34 4.48 10.94
C ILE A 67 -4.41 5.07 9.54
N LEU A 68 -3.78 4.40 8.56
CA LEU A 68 -3.90 4.74 7.14
C LEU A 68 -4.74 3.68 6.42
N LYS A 69 -5.69 4.10 5.59
CA LYS A 69 -6.45 3.22 4.71
C LYS A 69 -6.23 3.61 3.24
N PHE A 70 -5.93 2.59 2.44
CA PHE A 70 -5.89 2.69 0.99
C PHE A 70 -7.31 2.86 0.45
N ASN A 71 -7.59 4.02 -0.14
CA ASN A 71 -8.90 4.42 -0.65
C ASN A 71 -8.85 4.79 -2.14
N GLY A 72 -7.88 4.24 -2.88
CA GLY A 72 -7.67 4.52 -4.30
C GLY A 72 -8.55 3.74 -5.28
N ASN A 73 -9.24 2.71 -4.81
CA ASN A 73 -9.94 1.75 -5.67
C ASN A 73 -11.40 2.12 -5.95
N THR A 74 -11.82 1.93 -7.19
CA THR A 74 -13.22 2.06 -7.62
C THR A 74 -14.00 0.76 -7.43
N GLY A 75 -15.30 0.86 -7.25
CA GLY A 75 -16.22 -0.27 -7.10
C GLY A 75 -16.61 -0.96 -8.42
N THR A 76 -15.92 -0.68 -9.52
CA THR A 76 -16.27 -1.13 -10.88
C THR A 76 -16.33 -2.66 -11.01
N SER A 77 -15.49 -3.40 -10.29
CA SER A 77 -15.53 -4.87 -10.27
C SER A 77 -16.79 -5.44 -9.59
N MET A 78 -17.48 -4.61 -8.81
CA MET A 78 -18.72 -4.92 -8.11
C MET A 78 -19.92 -4.23 -8.76
N ASN A 79 -19.80 -3.77 -10.02
CA ASN A 79 -20.83 -2.99 -10.72
C ASN A 79 -21.26 -1.72 -9.96
N PHE A 80 -20.38 -1.16 -9.13
CA PHE A 80 -20.63 0.09 -8.41
C PHE A 80 -19.85 1.24 -9.05
N ASP A 81 -20.60 2.27 -9.46
CA ASP A 81 -20.04 3.44 -10.11
C ASP A 81 -19.62 4.50 -9.08
N GLY A 82 -18.52 4.23 -8.38
CA GLY A 82 -18.05 5.10 -7.29
C GLY A 82 -16.82 4.53 -6.59
N THR A 83 -16.39 5.21 -5.53
CA THR A 83 -15.32 4.72 -4.66
C THR A 83 -15.73 3.45 -3.90
N LYS A 84 -14.88 2.42 -3.93
CA LYS A 84 -15.20 1.09 -3.36
C LYS A 84 -15.53 1.14 -1.87
N SER A 85 -14.87 2.03 -1.11
CA SER A 85 -15.09 2.17 0.33
C SER A 85 -16.46 2.75 0.69
N LEU A 86 -17.16 3.38 -0.27
CA LEU A 86 -18.47 4.00 -0.09
C LEU A 86 -19.63 3.03 -0.38
N ILE A 87 -19.34 1.83 -0.88
CA ILE A 87 -20.34 0.77 -1.09
C ILE A 87 -20.98 0.43 0.25
N LYS A 88 -22.32 0.42 0.30
CA LYS A 88 -23.08 0.02 1.49
C LYS A 88 -22.99 -1.50 1.70
N VAL A 89 -22.61 -1.92 2.90
CA VAL A 89 -22.25 -3.32 3.19
C VAL A 89 -23.13 -3.93 4.27
N LYS A 90 -23.30 -3.22 5.39
CA LYS A 90 -24.03 -3.74 6.55
C LYS A 90 -24.82 -2.63 7.22
N ASN A 91 -26.11 -2.86 7.45
CA ASN A 91 -27.02 -1.90 8.10
C ASN A 91 -26.95 -0.50 7.46
N ASP A 92 -26.96 -0.43 6.12
CA ASP A 92 -26.81 0.79 5.32
C ASP A 92 -25.55 1.62 5.59
N LYS A 93 -24.52 1.01 6.18
CA LYS A 93 -23.21 1.62 6.39
C LYS A 93 -22.21 1.10 5.36
N SER A 94 -21.39 2.02 4.87
CA SER A 94 -20.27 1.75 3.99
C SER A 94 -19.03 1.25 4.75
N PHE A 95 -18.04 0.72 4.01
CA PHE A 95 -16.77 0.33 4.62
C PHE A 95 -16.08 1.50 5.33
N LEU A 96 -16.15 2.69 4.75
CA LEU A 96 -15.57 3.89 5.34
C LEU A 96 -16.31 4.29 6.63
N GLU A 97 -17.64 4.26 6.65
CA GLU A 97 -18.43 4.54 7.86
C GLU A 97 -18.15 3.56 8.98
N ILE A 98 -18.03 2.26 8.66
CA ILE A 98 -17.70 1.23 9.65
C ILE A 98 -16.29 1.48 10.21
N SER A 99 -15.32 1.83 9.38
CA SER A 99 -13.95 2.12 9.82
C SER A 99 -13.90 3.36 10.73
N LEU A 100 -14.60 4.43 10.36
CA LEU A 100 -14.71 5.64 11.18
C LEU A 100 -15.35 5.34 12.54
N GLN A 101 -16.42 4.54 12.57
CA GLN A 101 -17.09 4.16 13.81
C GLN A 101 -16.20 3.32 14.72
N GLN A 102 -15.42 2.39 14.16
CA GLN A 102 -14.46 1.60 14.95
C GLN A 102 -13.40 2.49 15.61
N ILE A 103 -12.86 3.45 14.86
CA ILE A 103 -11.85 4.38 15.37
C ILE A 103 -12.46 5.31 16.43
N GLU A 104 -13.67 5.83 16.19
CA GLU A 104 -14.38 6.70 17.14
C GLU A 104 -14.74 5.96 18.45
N GLN A 105 -15.12 4.69 18.35
CA GLN A 105 -15.35 3.84 19.51
C GLN A 105 -14.06 3.64 20.33
N LEU A 106 -12.92 3.39 19.66
CA LEU A 106 -11.63 3.27 20.34
C LEU A 106 -11.21 4.60 20.98
N ASN A 107 -11.33 5.71 20.26
CA ASN A 107 -11.02 7.06 20.75
C ASN A 107 -11.87 7.41 21.99
N THR A 108 -13.15 7.03 21.99
CA THR A 108 -14.05 7.25 23.14
C THR A 108 -13.72 6.33 24.31
N MET A 109 -13.50 5.04 24.04
CA MET A 109 -13.22 4.02 25.06
C MET A 109 -11.93 4.31 25.82
N TYR A 110 -10.89 4.74 25.11
CA TYR A 110 -9.55 4.96 25.66
C TYR A 110 -9.23 6.45 25.85
N ASN A 111 -10.20 7.35 25.61
CA ASN A 111 -10.03 8.80 25.65
C ASN A 111 -8.75 9.28 24.92
N CYS A 112 -8.54 8.77 23.71
CA CYS A 112 -7.43 9.12 22.84
C CYS A 112 -7.94 9.75 21.54
N GLU A 113 -7.02 10.30 20.74
CA GLU A 113 -7.33 10.96 19.47
C GLU A 113 -6.45 10.38 18.37
N MET A 114 -6.69 9.12 18.03
CA MET A 114 -5.98 8.48 16.92
C MET A 114 -6.32 9.15 15.60
N PRO A 115 -5.31 9.60 14.83
CA PRO A 115 -5.49 10.12 13.50
C PRO A 115 -5.89 9.03 12.53
N PHE A 116 -6.79 9.40 11.62
CA PHE A 116 -7.22 8.55 10.53
C PHE A 116 -6.85 9.19 9.20
N VAL A 117 -6.11 8.46 8.37
CA VAL A 117 -5.57 8.95 7.09
C VAL A 117 -6.14 8.13 5.95
N LEU A 118 -6.69 8.81 4.94
CA LEU A 118 -7.19 8.19 3.72
C LEU A 118 -6.29 8.54 2.55
N MET A 119 -5.74 7.52 1.90
CA MET A 119 -5.01 7.67 0.64
C MET A 119 -5.96 7.48 -0.53
N ASN A 120 -6.43 8.59 -1.10
CA ASN A 120 -7.33 8.61 -2.24
C ASN A 120 -6.55 8.46 -3.56
N SER A 121 -7.28 8.41 -4.67
CA SER A 121 -6.72 8.54 -6.02
C SER A 121 -7.46 9.63 -6.79
N PHE A 122 -6.98 10.03 -7.96
CA PHE A 122 -7.71 10.96 -8.82
C PHE A 122 -9.12 10.46 -9.22
N LYS A 123 -9.40 9.16 -9.08
CA LYS A 123 -10.69 8.54 -9.37
C LYS A 123 -11.65 8.53 -8.18
N THR A 124 -11.14 8.69 -6.97
CA THR A 124 -11.88 8.48 -5.71
C THR A 124 -11.89 9.70 -4.78
N ASP A 125 -11.01 10.66 -5.03
CA ASP A 125 -10.81 11.82 -4.17
C ASP A 125 -12.07 12.69 -4.05
N GLN A 126 -12.67 13.06 -5.19
CA GLN A 126 -13.89 13.87 -5.21
C GLN A 126 -15.06 13.17 -4.51
N ASP A 127 -15.35 11.91 -4.85
CA ASP A 127 -16.41 11.12 -4.21
C ASP A 127 -16.20 11.05 -2.68
N THR A 128 -14.94 10.90 -2.25
CA THR A 128 -14.59 10.82 -0.84
C THR A 128 -14.80 12.17 -0.16
N GLU A 129 -14.34 13.29 -0.73
CA GLU A 129 -14.56 14.62 -0.16
C GLU A 129 -16.05 14.98 -0.04
N GLU A 130 -16.85 14.66 -1.07
CA GLU A 130 -18.30 14.87 -1.05
C GLU A 130 -18.94 14.05 0.06
N PHE A 131 -18.55 12.78 0.20
CA PHE A 131 -19.01 11.92 1.27
C PHE A 131 -18.65 12.46 2.66
N LEU A 132 -17.40 12.89 2.87
CA LEU A 132 -16.93 13.39 4.17
C LEU A 132 -17.70 14.65 4.62
N LYS A 133 -18.21 15.47 3.70
CA LYS A 133 -19.07 16.62 4.03
C LYS A 133 -20.43 16.21 4.60
N THR A 134 -20.89 15.00 4.32
CA THR A 134 -22.18 14.48 4.82
C THR A 134 -22.08 13.87 6.21
N ILE A 135 -20.88 13.51 6.65
CA ILE A 135 -20.66 12.87 7.94
C ILE A 135 -20.76 13.92 9.06
N PRO A 136 -21.44 13.64 10.18
CA PRO A 136 -21.41 14.49 11.35
C PRO A 136 -19.97 14.77 11.79
N LYS A 137 -19.72 15.95 12.38
CA LYS A 137 -18.40 16.24 12.97
C LYS A 137 -18.09 15.19 14.03
N THR A 138 -17.02 14.44 13.81
CA THR A 138 -16.49 13.46 14.77
C THR A 138 -15.33 14.05 15.54
N ARG A 139 -14.96 13.43 16.66
CA ARG A 139 -13.74 13.78 17.42
C ARG A 139 -12.46 13.35 16.69
N THR A 140 -12.55 12.35 15.81
CA THR A 140 -11.42 11.76 15.10
C THR A 140 -10.80 12.75 14.11
N GLN A 141 -9.49 12.97 14.20
CA GLN A 141 -8.76 13.80 13.25
C GLN A 141 -8.62 13.03 11.92
N LEU A 142 -9.32 13.50 10.90
CA LEU A 142 -9.33 12.89 9.57
C LEU A 142 -8.44 13.68 8.61
N PHE A 143 -7.47 12.99 8.01
CA PHE A 143 -6.62 13.52 6.97
C PHE A 143 -6.86 12.77 5.66
N THR A 144 -6.84 13.49 4.55
CA THR A 144 -6.90 12.91 3.21
C THR A 144 -5.69 13.37 2.43
N PHE A 145 -5.16 12.51 1.58
CA PHE A 145 -4.24 12.90 0.53
C PHE A 145 -4.48 12.05 -0.70
N GLN A 146 -4.25 12.65 -1.86
CA GLN A 146 -4.40 11.95 -3.13
C GLN A 146 -3.07 11.31 -3.53
N GLN A 147 -3.05 10.07 -4.00
CA GLN A 147 -1.83 9.48 -4.56
C GLN A 147 -1.54 9.99 -5.99
N ASN A 148 -0.37 9.68 -6.52
CA ASN A 148 0.01 10.07 -7.88
C ASN A 148 -0.90 9.42 -8.93
N ARG A 149 -0.93 10.04 -10.10
CA ARG A 149 -1.46 9.46 -11.35
C ARG A 149 -0.35 9.42 -12.37
N PHE A 150 -0.14 8.28 -13.02
CA PHE A 150 0.88 8.13 -14.05
C PHE A 150 0.25 7.90 -15.44
N PRO A 151 0.93 8.35 -16.51
CA PRO A 151 0.46 8.16 -17.87
C PRO A 151 0.65 6.70 -18.28
N ARG A 152 -0.38 6.09 -18.87
CA ARG A 152 -0.23 4.75 -19.46
C ARG A 152 0.76 4.80 -20.63
N LEU A 153 1.45 3.68 -20.83
CA LEU A 153 2.34 3.47 -21.96
C LEU A 153 1.65 2.60 -23.01
N SER A 154 1.90 2.85 -24.29
CA SER A 154 1.52 1.94 -25.37
C SER A 154 2.42 0.70 -25.32
N GLU A 155 1.85 -0.51 -25.37
CA GLU A 155 2.65 -1.73 -25.46
C GLU A 155 3.41 -1.82 -26.79
N GLU A 156 2.88 -1.22 -27.85
CA GLU A 156 3.49 -1.29 -29.19
C GLU A 156 4.67 -0.33 -29.35
N THR A 157 4.56 0.89 -28.82
CA THR A 157 5.56 1.94 -29.04
C THR A 157 6.42 2.24 -27.81
N GLY A 158 5.99 1.83 -26.62
CA GLY A 158 6.62 2.20 -25.35
C GLY A 158 6.44 3.67 -24.96
N LEU A 159 5.68 4.46 -25.75
CA LEU A 159 5.46 5.88 -25.50
C LEU A 159 4.24 6.12 -24.61
N ILE A 160 4.22 7.27 -23.94
CA ILE A 160 3.05 7.73 -23.17
C ILE A 160 1.84 7.95 -24.10
N ILE A 161 0.66 7.59 -23.61
CA ILE A 161 -0.62 7.73 -24.31
C ILE A 161 -1.25 9.14 -24.18
N PRO A 162 -1.21 9.83 -23.01
CA PRO A 162 -1.80 11.16 -22.93
C PRO A 162 -0.95 12.22 -23.63
N ASP A 163 -1.61 13.04 -24.44
CA ASP A 163 -1.01 14.14 -25.20
C ASP A 163 -0.88 15.43 -24.37
N SER A 164 -1.46 15.46 -23.16
CA SER A 164 -1.40 16.60 -22.24
C SER A 164 -1.51 16.14 -20.79
N TYR A 165 -1.06 16.96 -19.84
CA TYR A 165 -1.18 16.72 -18.39
C TYR A 165 -2.63 16.81 -17.85
N GLN A 166 -3.55 17.37 -18.64
CA GLN A 166 -4.95 17.53 -18.23
C GLN A 166 -5.68 16.19 -18.34
N ILE A 167 -6.43 15.84 -17.30
CA ILE A 167 -7.30 14.66 -17.32
C ILE A 167 -8.66 15.03 -17.91
N SER A 168 -9.15 14.19 -18.81
CA SER A 168 -10.50 14.29 -19.35
C SER A 168 -11.50 13.67 -18.36
N GLY A 169 -11.96 14.48 -17.41
CA GLY A 169 -12.84 14.04 -16.32
C GLY A 169 -12.09 13.28 -15.21
N SER A 170 -12.82 12.81 -14.19
CA SER A 170 -12.25 12.15 -13.00
C SER A 170 -11.73 10.72 -13.26
N ARG A 171 -12.04 10.13 -14.42
CA ARG A 171 -11.71 8.73 -14.75
C ARG A 171 -11.14 8.57 -16.16
N ASP A 172 -10.27 9.49 -16.55
CA ASP A 172 -9.57 9.43 -17.82
C ASP A 172 -8.81 8.09 -17.97
N PRO A 173 -9.12 7.26 -18.99
CA PRO A 173 -8.51 5.96 -19.17
C PRO A 173 -7.04 6.01 -19.57
N LYS A 174 -6.54 7.16 -20.07
CA LYS A 174 -5.12 7.35 -20.44
C LYS A 174 -4.20 7.41 -19.22
N TRP A 175 -4.78 7.56 -18.02
CA TRP A 175 -4.06 7.65 -16.75
C TRP A 175 -4.36 6.44 -15.86
N TYR A 176 -3.42 6.11 -14.98
CA TYR A 176 -3.60 5.06 -13.98
C TYR A 176 -3.02 5.47 -12.63
N VAL A 177 -3.34 4.66 -11.62
CA VAL A 177 -2.87 4.80 -10.24
C VAL A 177 -1.68 3.86 -10.09
N PRO A 178 -0.50 4.31 -9.64
CA PRO A 178 0.74 3.53 -9.69
C PRO A 178 0.90 2.48 -8.57
N GLY A 179 -0.19 1.82 -8.20
CA GLY A 179 -0.21 0.87 -7.08
C GLY A 179 -0.20 1.55 -5.71
N ASP A 180 -0.32 0.75 -4.65
CA ASP A 180 -0.35 1.24 -3.27
C ASP A 180 1.05 1.58 -2.71
N GLY A 181 2.13 1.16 -3.37
CA GLY A 181 3.51 1.53 -3.00
C GLY A 181 3.79 3.03 -3.09
N ASP A 182 3.01 3.77 -3.89
CA ASP A 182 3.12 5.23 -3.99
C ASP A 182 2.76 5.96 -2.68
N VAL A 183 2.19 5.26 -1.70
CA VAL A 183 1.94 5.77 -0.35
C VAL A 183 3.17 6.41 0.26
N PHE A 184 4.36 5.80 0.10
CA PHE A 184 5.56 6.29 0.75
C PHE A 184 6.06 7.60 0.14
N ARG A 185 5.95 7.74 -1.18
CA ARG A 185 6.30 8.99 -1.89
C ARG A 185 5.33 10.09 -1.49
N CYS A 186 4.04 9.78 -1.54
CA CYS A 186 2.99 10.75 -1.21
C CYS A 186 3.03 11.19 0.26
N LEU A 187 3.34 10.28 1.19
CA LEU A 187 3.53 10.62 2.59
C LEU A 187 4.72 11.56 2.77
N ASN A 188 5.86 11.29 2.13
CA ASN A 188 7.05 12.12 2.20
C ASN A 188 6.82 13.56 1.69
N GLU A 189 5.97 13.70 0.67
CA GLU A 189 5.59 15.00 0.11
C GLU A 189 4.45 15.69 0.89
N SER A 190 3.71 14.95 1.71
CA SER A 190 2.60 15.47 2.49
C SER A 190 3.08 16.13 3.79
N ALA A 191 2.32 17.11 4.26
CA ALA A 191 2.49 17.64 5.61
C ALA A 191 2.15 16.61 6.71
N ILE A 192 1.54 15.48 6.34
CA ILE A 192 1.13 14.42 7.28
C ILE A 192 2.38 13.78 7.88
N LEU A 193 3.43 13.52 7.11
CA LEU A 193 4.65 12.93 7.67
C LEU A 193 5.33 13.86 8.68
N CYS A 194 5.40 15.16 8.39
CA CYS A 194 5.89 16.14 9.37
C CYS A 194 5.01 16.20 10.62
N TRP A 195 3.68 16.15 10.45
CA TRP A 195 2.75 16.10 11.56
C TRP A 195 2.97 14.84 12.42
N LEU A 196 3.23 13.69 11.80
CA LEU A 196 3.56 12.44 12.49
C LEU A 196 4.89 12.54 13.27
N GLU A 197 5.88 13.25 12.73
CA GLU A 197 7.18 13.51 13.39
C GLU A 197 6.98 14.27 14.70
N GLU A 198 6.18 15.33 14.70
CA GLU A 198 5.95 16.15 15.89
C GLU A 198 5.24 15.41 17.02
N GLN A 199 4.49 14.35 16.69
CA GLN A 199 3.78 13.51 17.66
C GLN A 199 4.65 12.37 18.21
N GLU A 200 5.84 12.12 17.66
CA GLU A 200 6.69 11.02 18.07
C GLU A 200 7.31 11.26 19.46
N LYS A 201 7.03 10.36 20.41
CA LYS A 201 7.49 10.45 21.80
C LYS A 201 8.32 9.25 22.28
N SER A 202 8.73 8.34 21.39
CA SER A 202 9.30 7.04 21.80
C SER A 202 10.74 6.81 21.34
N GLU A 203 11.52 6.17 22.21
CA GLU A 203 12.80 5.55 21.86
C GLU A 203 12.58 4.08 21.44
N GLY A 204 12.97 3.75 20.21
CA GLY A 204 13.34 2.41 19.76
C GLY A 204 12.25 1.33 19.82
N THR A 205 11.48 1.17 18.74
CA THR A 205 10.75 -0.08 18.51
C THR A 205 11.72 -1.20 18.12
N ARG A 206 11.40 -2.44 18.48
CA ARG A 206 12.17 -3.62 18.05
C ARG A 206 11.87 -4.05 16.62
N ILE A 207 10.84 -3.47 16.02
CA ILE A 207 10.29 -3.84 14.72
C ILE A 207 10.11 -2.55 13.94
N ASP A 208 10.64 -2.54 12.72
CA ASP A 208 10.54 -1.38 11.81
C ASP A 208 9.42 -1.59 10.79
N PHE A 209 9.14 -2.86 10.43
CA PHE A 209 8.05 -3.24 9.55
C PHE A 209 7.45 -4.58 9.99
N LEU A 210 6.14 -4.62 10.19
CA LEU A 210 5.39 -5.85 10.47
C LEU A 210 4.35 -6.05 9.37
N MET A 211 4.34 -7.23 8.77
CA MET A 211 3.31 -7.65 7.82
C MET A 211 2.42 -8.70 8.47
N GLU A 212 1.11 -8.50 8.48
CA GLU A 212 0.19 -9.56 8.89
C GLU A 212 0.02 -10.57 7.77
N VAL A 213 0.17 -11.84 8.11
CA VAL A 213 0.03 -12.98 7.21
C VAL A 213 -1.00 -13.96 7.75
N VAL A 214 -1.55 -14.78 6.87
CA VAL A 214 -2.46 -15.86 7.23
C VAL A 214 -2.08 -17.14 6.50
N ASP A 215 -2.56 -18.27 7.00
CA ASP A 215 -2.37 -19.55 6.35
C ASP A 215 -3.01 -19.56 4.95
N ARG A 216 -2.24 -20.04 3.98
CA ARG A 216 -2.62 -20.23 2.59
C ARG A 216 -3.71 -21.29 2.49
N LYS A 217 -4.78 -20.96 1.78
CA LYS A 217 -5.84 -21.89 1.41
C LYS A 217 -5.70 -22.33 -0.06
N PRO A 218 -6.34 -23.44 -0.47
CA PRO A 218 -6.30 -23.92 -1.86
C PRO A 218 -6.76 -22.91 -2.92
N GLU A 219 -7.57 -21.93 -2.52
CA GLU A 219 -8.10 -20.88 -3.39
C GLU A 219 -7.09 -19.75 -3.66
N ASP A 220 -6.07 -19.59 -2.80
CA ASP A 220 -5.15 -18.44 -2.79
C ASP A 220 -4.00 -18.57 -3.79
N LYS A 221 -4.28 -19.04 -5.01
CA LYS A 221 -3.26 -19.45 -5.99
C LYS A 221 -2.38 -18.31 -6.53
N LYS A 222 -2.79 -17.06 -6.34
CA LYS A 222 -2.10 -15.86 -6.88
C LYS A 222 -1.63 -14.91 -5.79
N GLU A 223 -1.91 -15.21 -4.52
CA GLU A 223 -1.55 -14.34 -3.41
C GLU A 223 -0.06 -14.48 -3.09
N GLY A 224 0.59 -13.33 -2.92
CA GLY A 224 2.01 -13.25 -2.61
C GLY A 224 2.36 -13.85 -1.26
N THR A 225 3.58 -14.36 -1.13
CA THR A 225 4.08 -15.01 0.10
C THR A 225 5.36 -14.34 0.59
N LEU A 226 5.63 -14.41 1.90
CA LEU A 226 6.89 -13.96 2.46
C LEU A 226 7.94 -15.05 2.31
N VAL A 227 9.10 -14.67 1.79
CA VAL A 227 10.28 -15.53 1.66
C VAL A 227 11.48 -14.84 2.30
N LEU A 228 12.49 -15.63 2.67
CA LEU A 228 13.81 -15.13 2.96
C LEU A 228 14.61 -15.13 1.66
N TYR A 229 15.19 -13.98 1.31
CA TYR A 229 16.02 -13.81 0.12
C TYR A 229 17.23 -12.93 0.48
N ASN A 230 18.45 -13.45 0.29
CA ASN A 230 19.70 -12.78 0.69
C ASN A 230 19.73 -12.31 2.16
N GLY A 231 19.12 -13.08 3.06
CA GLY A 231 19.12 -12.81 4.50
C GLY A 231 18.06 -11.81 4.98
N SER A 232 17.22 -11.29 4.08
CA SER A 232 16.14 -10.34 4.39
C SER A 232 14.79 -10.89 3.95
N LEU A 233 13.72 -10.45 4.62
CA LEU A 233 12.36 -10.77 4.18
C LEU A 233 12.04 -10.08 2.86
N LYS A 234 11.42 -10.81 1.93
CA LYS A 234 10.94 -10.29 0.66
C LYS A 234 9.52 -10.81 0.42
N LEU A 235 8.65 -9.93 -0.06
CA LEU A 235 7.37 -10.36 -0.59
C LEU A 235 7.57 -10.89 -2.01
N LEU A 236 7.26 -12.16 -2.23
CA LEU A 236 7.26 -12.79 -3.53
C LEU A 236 5.86 -12.70 -4.14
N ASP A 237 5.71 -11.88 -5.17
CA ASP A 237 4.46 -11.77 -5.94
C ASP A 237 4.38 -12.88 -7.00
N LEU A 238 3.45 -13.82 -6.80
CA LEU A 238 3.28 -14.97 -7.69
C LEU A 238 2.77 -14.60 -9.08
N SER A 239 2.20 -13.40 -9.25
CA SER A 239 1.75 -12.91 -10.56
C SER A 239 2.90 -12.43 -11.45
N GLN A 240 4.09 -12.22 -10.88
CA GLN A 240 5.26 -11.65 -11.55
C GLN A 240 6.35 -12.67 -11.87
N ILE A 241 6.11 -13.96 -11.59
CA ILE A 241 7.05 -15.07 -11.86
C ILE A 241 6.44 -16.06 -12.86
N SER A 242 7.25 -16.98 -13.39
CA SER A 242 6.77 -18.03 -14.30
C SER A 242 5.73 -18.94 -13.65
N GLU A 243 4.86 -19.51 -14.47
CA GLU A 243 3.83 -20.45 -14.00
C GLU A 243 4.41 -21.71 -13.35
N GLU A 244 5.62 -22.13 -13.74
CA GLU A 244 6.33 -23.27 -13.16
C GLU A 244 6.68 -22.98 -11.69
N HIS A 245 7.43 -21.91 -11.45
CA HIS A 245 7.82 -21.54 -10.10
C HIS A 245 6.64 -21.09 -9.23
N ALA A 246 5.61 -20.47 -9.82
CA ALA A 246 4.38 -20.18 -9.09
C ALA A 246 3.73 -21.46 -8.56
N LYS A 247 3.70 -22.54 -9.34
CA LYS A 247 3.19 -23.85 -8.88
C LYS A 247 4.09 -24.44 -7.81
N ASP A 248 5.41 -24.37 -7.96
CA ASP A 248 6.34 -24.85 -6.94
C ASP A 248 6.09 -24.19 -5.59
N VAL A 249 5.83 -22.88 -5.57
CA VAL A 249 5.52 -22.15 -4.33
C VAL A 249 4.12 -22.51 -3.80
N VAL A 250 3.09 -22.52 -4.66
CA VAL A 250 1.69 -22.76 -4.25
C VAL A 250 1.49 -24.16 -3.67
N TYR A 251 2.17 -25.16 -4.22
CA TYR A 251 2.06 -26.56 -3.80
C TYR A 251 3.17 -26.99 -2.83
N SER A 252 4.02 -26.07 -2.40
CA SER A 252 5.08 -26.36 -1.44
C SER A 252 4.55 -26.44 -0.01
N GLU A 253 5.02 -27.44 0.72
CA GLU A 253 4.82 -27.56 2.17
C GLU A 253 5.60 -26.50 2.98
N GLN A 254 6.46 -25.72 2.32
CA GLN A 254 7.32 -24.71 2.95
C GLN A 254 6.72 -23.30 2.90
N PHE A 255 5.91 -22.98 1.89
CA PHE A 255 5.36 -21.63 1.66
C PHE A 255 3.87 -21.55 2.01
N LYS A 256 3.59 -21.66 3.31
CA LYS A 256 2.24 -21.82 3.86
C LYS A 256 1.52 -20.53 4.20
N ILE A 257 2.15 -19.38 4.02
CA ILE A 257 1.59 -18.09 4.42
C ILE A 257 1.32 -17.18 3.22
N ILE A 258 0.30 -16.33 3.33
CA ILE A 258 -0.04 -15.28 2.37
C ILE A 258 -0.12 -13.92 3.05
N ASN A 259 0.23 -12.88 2.32
CA ASN A 259 0.13 -11.49 2.77
C ASN A 259 -1.34 -11.03 2.84
N THR A 260 -1.73 -10.33 3.91
CA THR A 260 -3.08 -9.78 4.10
C THR A 260 -3.22 -8.32 3.65
N ASN A 261 -2.11 -7.66 3.29
CA ASN A 261 -1.99 -6.20 3.08
C ASN A 261 -2.29 -5.35 4.32
N SER A 262 -2.30 -5.94 5.52
CA SER A 262 -2.25 -5.20 6.79
C SER A 262 -0.79 -5.07 7.23
N MET A 263 -0.33 -3.82 7.38
CA MET A 263 1.07 -3.50 7.64
C MET A 263 1.19 -2.51 8.80
N TRP A 264 2.21 -2.69 9.62
CA TRP A 264 2.59 -1.77 10.69
C TRP A 264 4.01 -1.28 10.42
N ILE A 265 4.17 0.03 10.31
CA ILE A 265 5.42 0.63 9.83
C ILE A 265 5.88 1.65 10.86
N ASN A 266 7.13 1.52 11.30
CA ASN A 266 7.77 2.53 12.12
C ASN A 266 8.08 3.76 11.24
N ILE A 267 7.49 4.91 11.60
CA ILE A 267 7.60 6.15 10.84
C ILE A 267 9.05 6.66 10.76
N LYS A 268 9.85 6.52 11.82
CA LYS A 268 11.25 6.93 11.85
C LYS A 268 12.13 6.06 10.94
N ALA A 269 11.92 4.74 10.95
CA ALA A 269 12.60 3.83 10.05
C ALA A 269 12.25 4.16 8.58
N LEU A 270 10.96 4.40 8.30
CA LEU A 270 10.49 4.82 6.98
C LEU A 270 11.15 6.14 6.54
N GLN A 271 11.25 7.14 7.41
CA GLN A 271 11.92 8.41 7.12
C GLN A 271 13.39 8.22 6.79
N ASN A 272 14.11 7.40 7.55
CA ASN A 272 15.49 7.11 7.27
C ASN A 272 15.66 6.51 5.87
N LEU A 273 14.80 5.57 5.49
CA LEU A 273 14.80 4.96 4.15
C LEU A 273 14.44 5.97 3.05
N LEU A 274 13.47 6.84 3.28
CA LEU A 274 13.08 7.90 2.34
C LEU A 274 14.20 8.93 2.15
N ASN A 275 14.85 9.37 3.23
CA ASN A 275 15.93 10.37 3.20
C ASN A 275 17.20 9.81 2.55
N THR A 276 17.52 8.53 2.79
CA THR A 276 18.67 7.85 2.20
C THR A 276 18.41 7.33 0.79
N ARG A 277 17.16 7.44 0.28
CA ARG A 277 16.71 6.89 -1.01
C ARG A 277 16.95 5.38 -1.14
N LEU A 278 16.86 4.66 -0.03
CA LEU A 278 17.01 3.20 0.04
C LEU A 278 15.67 2.45 -0.02
N LEU A 279 14.56 3.17 -0.10
CA LEU A 279 13.23 2.58 -0.27
C LEU A 279 12.99 2.19 -1.73
N GLU A 280 13.32 0.95 -2.08
CA GLU A 280 13.11 0.38 -3.42
C GLU A 280 12.20 -0.86 -3.35
N MET A 281 10.99 -0.73 -3.88
CA MET A 281 10.01 -1.81 -4.00
C MET A 281 10.15 -2.52 -5.34
N ASP A 282 9.69 -3.76 -5.43
CA ASP A 282 9.68 -4.50 -6.70
C ASP A 282 8.74 -3.83 -7.71
N LEU A 283 9.21 -3.72 -8.96
CA LEU A 283 8.42 -3.16 -10.05
C LEU A 283 7.41 -4.18 -10.55
N ILE A 284 6.19 -3.73 -10.77
CA ILE A 284 5.08 -4.53 -11.27
C ILE A 284 4.67 -3.98 -12.63
N VAL A 285 4.65 -4.87 -13.63
CA VAL A 285 4.30 -4.51 -15.00
C VAL A 285 2.90 -5.01 -15.31
N GLY A 286 1.92 -4.13 -15.14
CA GLY A 286 0.53 -4.41 -15.45
C GLY A 286 0.23 -4.23 -16.94
N LYS A 287 -0.31 -5.26 -17.59
CA LYS A 287 -0.80 -5.16 -18.98
C LYS A 287 -2.32 -5.06 -19.00
N LYS A 288 -2.87 -4.05 -19.69
CA LYS A 288 -4.32 -3.82 -19.82
C LYS A 288 -4.70 -3.40 -21.23
N ILE A 289 -5.89 -3.79 -21.66
CA ILE A 289 -6.49 -3.37 -22.94
C ILE A 289 -7.49 -2.24 -22.67
N MET A 290 -7.35 -1.13 -23.37
CA MET A 290 -8.32 -0.02 -23.34
C MET A 290 -9.58 -0.35 -24.14
N LYS A 291 -10.65 0.44 -23.96
CA LYS A 291 -11.94 0.20 -24.64
C LYS A 291 -11.84 0.27 -26.17
N ASP A 292 -10.88 1.03 -26.69
CA ASP A 292 -10.58 1.18 -28.12
C ASP A 292 -9.70 0.04 -28.67
N GLY A 293 -9.33 -0.94 -27.84
CA GLY A 293 -8.47 -2.06 -28.22
C GLY A 293 -6.98 -1.80 -28.03
N THR A 294 -6.58 -0.58 -27.67
CA THR A 294 -5.16 -0.24 -27.45
C THR A 294 -4.60 -1.05 -26.29
N LYS A 295 -3.50 -1.77 -26.52
CA LYS A 295 -2.78 -2.49 -25.48
C LYS A 295 -1.85 -1.54 -24.74
N THR A 296 -1.91 -1.59 -23.41
CA THR A 296 -1.24 -0.61 -22.55
C THR A 296 -0.46 -1.27 -21.43
N ILE A 297 0.62 -0.61 -21.03
CA ILE A 297 1.47 -0.97 -19.90
C ILE A 297 1.28 0.04 -18.77
N GLN A 298 1.26 -0.49 -17.54
CA GLN A 298 1.19 0.22 -16.28
C GLN A 298 2.35 -0.22 -15.41
N LEU A 299 3.05 0.75 -14.82
CA LEU A 299 4.22 0.52 -13.97
C LEU A 299 3.81 0.85 -12.53
N GLU A 300 3.69 -0.17 -11.72
CA GLU A 300 3.15 -0.08 -10.36
C GLU A 300 4.18 -0.63 -9.36
N GLU A 301 3.97 -0.32 -8.08
CA GLU A 301 4.70 -0.94 -6.98
C GLU A 301 3.71 -1.28 -5.86
N TYR A 302 4.03 -2.32 -5.08
CA TYR A 302 3.27 -2.68 -3.89
C TYR A 302 3.93 -2.22 -2.60
N ALA A 303 3.16 -1.58 -1.73
CA ALA A 303 3.63 -1.09 -0.44
C ALA A 303 4.23 -2.21 0.42
N ALA A 304 3.64 -3.40 0.34
CA ALA A 304 4.10 -4.58 1.06
C ALA A 304 5.47 -5.09 0.59
N SER A 305 5.88 -4.81 -0.66
CA SER A 305 7.21 -5.14 -1.17
C SER A 305 8.32 -4.33 -0.47
N ALA A 306 7.97 -3.19 0.14
CA ALA A 306 8.92 -2.37 0.88
C ALA A 306 9.52 -3.10 2.10
N ILE A 307 8.91 -4.18 2.59
CA ILE A 307 9.40 -4.97 3.73
C ILE A 307 10.89 -5.32 3.60
N ARG A 308 11.38 -5.56 2.38
CA ARG A 308 12.79 -5.89 2.10
C ARG A 308 13.78 -4.78 2.44
N CYS A 309 13.30 -3.54 2.54
CA CYS A 309 14.12 -2.37 2.82
C CYS A 309 14.30 -2.13 4.32
N PHE A 310 13.54 -2.82 5.18
CA PHE A 310 13.57 -2.61 6.62
C PHE A 310 14.45 -3.67 7.30
N GLU A 311 15.43 -3.22 8.08
CA GLU A 311 16.36 -4.11 8.78
C GLU A 311 15.65 -5.03 9.78
N LYS A 312 14.70 -4.48 10.54
CA LYS A 312 13.91 -5.22 11.54
C LYS A 312 12.49 -5.49 11.03
N ALA A 313 12.41 -6.24 9.94
CA ALA A 313 11.16 -6.70 9.37
C ALA A 313 10.70 -8.03 9.96
N MET A 314 9.40 -8.19 10.20
CA MET A 314 8.78 -9.45 10.62
C MET A 314 7.42 -9.67 9.95
N GLY A 315 7.02 -10.94 9.88
CA GLY A 315 5.64 -11.37 9.60
C GLY A 315 4.95 -11.88 10.86
N LYS A 316 3.62 -11.82 10.90
CA LYS A 316 2.83 -12.21 12.06
C LYS A 316 1.42 -12.66 11.72
#